data_AF-A0A7V2AW40-F1
#
_entry.id   AF-A0A7V2AW40-F1
#
_cell.length_a   1.000
_cell.length_b   1.000
_cell.length_c   1.000
_cell.angle_alpha   90.00
_cell.angle_beta   90.00
_cell.angle_gamma   90.00
#
_symmetry.space_group_name_H-M   'P 1'
#
loop_
_entity.id
_entity.type
_entity.pdbx_description
1 polymer ?
#
loop_
_entity_poly.entity_id
_entity_poly.type
_entity_poly.pdbx_seq_one_letter_code
_entity_poly.pdbx_strand_id
1 'polypeptide(L)'
;MDTLWDRVKRNLVDWYGTAYEKTDELARVGKKKIEITGVNRAIERHLSELGGRVYDMIVEQGKSGVIAKDARVKELVEEVRDLEEELKKKESEIEAIRSEKHKGPQSEENPKKE
;
A
#
# COMPACT_ATOMS: atom_id res chain seq x y z
N MET A 1 -7.40 -12.32 -7.89
CA MET A 1 -6.27 -11.56 -7.33
C MET A 1 -6.55 -10.10 -7.60
N ASP A 2 -6.42 -9.25 -6.59
CA ASP A 2 -6.59 -7.81 -6.76
C ASP A 2 -5.37 -7.23 -7.48
N THR A 3 -5.60 -6.29 -8.40
CA THR A 3 -4.50 -5.58 -9.06
C THR A 3 -3.83 -4.60 -8.09
N LEU A 4 -2.62 -4.14 -8.41
CA LEU A 4 -1.99 -3.05 -7.66
C LEU A 4 -2.92 -1.84 -7.52
N TRP A 5 -3.60 -1.47 -8.62
CA TRP A 5 -4.55 -0.37 -8.63
C TRP A 5 -5.74 -0.58 -7.68
N ASP A 6 -6.28 -1.79 -7.62
CA ASP A 6 -7.38 -2.12 -6.71
C ASP A 6 -6.95 -2.05 -5.24
N ARG A 7 -5.71 -2.44 -4.93
CA ARG A 7 -5.14 -2.29 -3.58
C ARG A 7 -4.96 -0.82 -3.20
N VAL A 8 -4.38 -0.01 -4.08
CA VAL A 8 -4.17 1.44 -3.85
C VAL A 8 -5.51 2.13 -3.56
N LYS A 9 -6.53 1.90 -4.40
CA LYS A 9 -7.87 2.47 -4.19
C LYS A 9 -8.48 2.08 -2.84
N ARG A 10 -8.40 0.79 -2.48
CA ARG A 10 -8.95 0.30 -1.21
C ARG A 10 -8.25 0.94 -0.02
N ASN A 11 -6.92 0.99 -0.03
CA ASN A 11 -6.15 1.58 1.07
C ASN A 11 -6.49 3.07 1.28
N LEU A 12 -6.80 3.79 0.21
CA LEU A 12 -7.24 5.19 0.30
C LEU A 12 -8.64 5.31 0.89
N VAL A 13 -9.59 4.45 0.50
CA VAL A 13 -10.94 4.42 1.08
C VAL A 13 -10.91 4.03 2.56
N ASP A 14 -10.14 3.01 2.91
CA ASP A 14 -10.01 2.50 4.29
C ASP A 14 -9.43 3.52 5.27
N TRP A 15 -8.66 4.50 4.78
CA TRP A 15 -8.15 5.61 5.59
C TRP A 15 -9.28 6.54 6.04
N TYR A 16 -10.22 6.89 5.15
CA TYR A 16 -11.32 7.82 5.47
C TYR A 16 -12.31 7.25 6.49
N GLY A 17 -12.45 5.92 6.57
CA GLY A 17 -13.43 5.26 7.43
C GLY A 17 -13.00 5.03 8.89
N THR A 18 -11.78 5.37 9.30
CA THR A 18 -11.29 5.00 10.65
C THR A 18 -11.49 6.14 11.66
N ALA A 19 -12.51 6.05 12.51
CA ALA A 19 -12.60 6.84 13.74
C ALA A 19 -11.62 6.25 14.78
N TYR A 20 -10.72 7.07 15.34
CA TYR A 20 -9.68 6.57 16.26
C TYR A 20 -10.05 6.83 17.72
N GLU A 21 -10.09 5.76 18.53
CA GLU A 21 -9.97 5.84 19.99
C GLU A 21 -8.49 6.03 20.40
N LYS A 22 -8.22 6.60 21.59
CA LYS A 22 -6.84 6.83 22.05
C LYS A 22 -6.26 5.58 22.71
N THR A 23 -5.65 4.69 21.93
CA THR A 23 -4.82 3.58 22.42
C THR A 23 -3.42 3.64 21.82
N ASP A 24 -2.38 3.16 22.54
CA ASP A 24 -0.98 3.15 22.03
C ASP A 24 -0.86 2.35 20.72
N GLU A 25 -1.63 1.27 20.60
CA GLU A 25 -1.75 0.47 19.40
C GLU A 25 -2.31 1.26 18.22
N LEU A 26 -3.44 1.96 18.42
CA LEU A 26 -4.04 2.79 17.37
C LEU A 26 -3.12 3.96 16.98
N ALA A 27 -2.30 4.48 17.90
CA ALA A 27 -1.29 5.47 17.58
C ALA A 27 -0.19 4.89 16.65
N ARG A 28 0.31 3.69 16.95
CA ARG A 28 1.31 3.00 16.10
C ARG A 28 0.75 2.63 14.74
N VAL A 29 -0.46 2.06 14.69
CA VAL A 29 -1.17 1.72 13.44
C VAL A 29 -1.48 3.00 12.66
N GLY A 30 -1.94 4.06 13.34
CA GLY A 30 -2.24 5.36 12.72
C GLY A 30 -1.02 5.96 12.04
N LYS A 31 0.15 5.95 12.70
CA LYS A 31 1.42 6.38 12.08
C LYS A 31 1.73 5.58 10.82
N LYS A 32 1.61 4.26 10.86
CA LYS A 32 1.85 3.38 9.69
C LYS A 32 0.85 3.61 8.57
N LYS A 33 -0.42 3.85 8.88
CA LYS A 33 -1.43 4.21 7.89
C LYS A 33 -1.14 5.54 7.18
N ILE A 34 -0.59 6.54 7.88
CA ILE A 34 -0.14 7.80 7.26
C ILE A 34 1.00 7.52 6.26
N GLU A 35 1.98 6.70 6.64
CA GLU A 35 3.06 6.29 5.74
C GLU A 35 2.52 5.56 4.50
N ILE A 36 1.59 4.62 4.67
CA ILE A 36 0.90 3.93 3.57
C ILE A 36 0.16 4.91 2.66
N THR A 37 -0.51 5.91 3.22
CA THR A 37 -1.20 6.95 2.44
C THR A 37 -0.22 7.75 1.58
N GLY A 38 0.97 8.04 2.10
CA GLY A 38 2.05 8.67 1.35
C GLY A 38 2.50 7.82 0.15
N VAL A 39 2.75 6.52 0.38
CA VAL A 39 3.16 5.57 -0.67
C VAL A 39 2.06 5.39 -1.72
N ASN A 40 0.79 5.22 -1.31
CA ASN A 40 -0.34 5.09 -2.24
C ASN A 40 -0.45 6.32 -3.16
N ARG A 41 -0.37 7.54 -2.60
CA ARG A 41 -0.38 8.78 -3.41
C ARG A 41 0.82 8.86 -4.36
N ALA A 42 1.98 8.34 -3.96
CA ALA A 42 3.12 8.26 -4.87
C ALA A 42 2.81 7.31 -6.04
N ILE A 43 2.29 6.10 -5.76
CA ILE A 43 1.90 5.14 -6.80
C ILE A 43 0.85 5.74 -7.75
N GLU A 44 -0.18 6.41 -7.22
CA GLU A 44 -1.21 7.06 -8.05
C GLU A 44 -0.63 8.09 -9.03
N ARG A 45 0.33 8.91 -8.57
CA ARG A 45 0.99 9.90 -9.44
C ARG A 45 1.78 9.22 -10.56
N HIS A 46 2.57 8.20 -10.24
CA HIS A 46 3.39 7.50 -11.24
C HIS A 46 2.54 6.73 -12.23
N LEU A 47 1.45 6.08 -11.78
CA LEU A 47 0.49 5.44 -12.68
C LEU A 47 -0.23 6.45 -13.59
N SER A 48 -0.57 7.62 -13.06
CA SER A 48 -1.18 8.71 -13.85
C SER A 48 -0.21 9.22 -14.92
N GLU A 49 1.06 9.42 -14.55
CA GLU A 49 2.10 9.83 -15.49
C GLU A 49 2.38 8.76 -16.54
N LEU A 50 2.46 7.49 -16.13
CA LEU A 50 2.63 6.35 -17.03
C LEU A 50 1.48 6.27 -18.03
N GLY A 51 0.24 6.41 -17.57
CA GLY A 51 -0.95 6.45 -18.41
C GLY A 51 -0.91 7.61 -19.41
N GLY A 52 -0.55 8.81 -18.96
CA GLY A 52 -0.37 9.99 -19.82
C GLY A 52 0.70 9.77 -20.89
N ARG A 53 1.88 9.26 -20.49
CA ARG A 53 2.97 8.98 -21.42
C ARG A 53 2.58 7.93 -22.47
N VAL A 54 1.91 6.86 -22.04
CA VAL A 54 1.40 5.82 -22.95
C VAL A 54 0.36 6.39 -23.90
N TYR A 55 -0.56 7.23 -23.41
CA TYR A 55 -1.55 7.91 -24.24
C TYR A 55 -0.89 8.78 -25.31
N ASP A 56 0.04 9.66 -24.94
CA ASP A 56 0.78 10.51 -25.88
C ASP A 56 1.51 9.69 -26.94
N MET A 57 2.11 8.57 -26.53
CA MET A 57 2.81 7.68 -27.45
C MET A 57 1.86 7.03 -28.46
N ILE A 58 0.66 6.63 -28.04
CA ILE A 58 -0.31 5.96 -28.90
C ILE A 58 -1.03 6.95 -29.80
N VAL A 59 -1.58 8.01 -29.22
CA VAL A 59 -2.54 8.91 -29.88
C VAL A 59 -1.82 10.03 -30.61
N GLU A 60 -0.89 10.70 -29.95
CA GLU A 60 -0.23 11.89 -30.52
C GLU A 60 0.96 11.52 -31.42
N GLN A 61 1.69 10.47 -31.07
CA GLN A 61 2.92 10.08 -31.78
C GLN A 61 2.75 8.88 -32.73
N GLY A 62 1.67 8.10 -32.61
CA GLY A 62 1.46 6.88 -33.40
C GLY A 62 2.51 5.78 -33.16
N LYS A 63 3.17 5.78 -31.99
CA LYS A 63 4.31 4.90 -31.62
C LYS A 63 3.90 3.75 -30.68
N SER A 64 2.71 3.19 -30.87
CA SER A 64 2.19 2.12 -30.01
C SER A 64 3.10 0.87 -29.93
N GLY A 65 3.80 0.53 -31.02
CA GLY A 65 4.69 -0.64 -31.08
C GLY A 65 6.01 -0.53 -30.29
N VAL A 66 6.34 0.63 -29.72
CA VAL A 66 7.63 0.85 -29.04
C VAL A 66 7.50 1.35 -27.59
N ILE A 67 6.29 1.30 -27.01
CA ILE A 67 6.02 1.74 -25.62
C ILE A 67 7.00 1.12 -24.62
N ALA A 68 7.20 -0.20 -24.67
CA ALA A 68 8.10 -0.91 -23.75
C ALA A 68 9.59 -0.53 -23.91
N LYS A 69 9.96 0.16 -25.00
CA LYS A 69 11.32 0.63 -25.25
C LYS A 69 11.52 2.07 -24.82
N ASP A 70 10.45 2.81 -24.53
CA ASP A 70 10.51 4.19 -24.09
C ASP A 70 11.19 4.28 -22.72
N ALA A 71 12.18 5.17 -22.61
CA ALA A 71 12.99 5.29 -21.40
C ALA A 71 12.14 5.75 -20.20
N ARG A 72 11.22 6.70 -20.41
CA ARG A 72 10.38 7.21 -19.33
C ARG A 72 9.36 6.17 -18.87
N VAL A 73 8.79 5.40 -19.80
CA VAL A 73 7.91 4.27 -19.46
C VAL A 73 8.64 3.25 -18.58
N LYS A 74 9.89 2.89 -18.93
CA LYS A 74 10.68 1.94 -18.13
C LYS A 74 10.96 2.46 -16.72
N GLU A 75 11.40 3.71 -16.62
CA GLU A 75 11.67 4.38 -15.34
C GLU A 75 10.42 4.39 -14.45
N LEU A 76 9.27 4.84 -14.99
CA LEU A 76 8.01 4.86 -14.25
C LEU A 76 7.57 3.47 -13.79
N VAL A 77 7.80 2.42 -14.60
CA VAL A 77 7.48 1.04 -14.21
C VAL A 77 8.39 0.55 -13.07
N GLU A 78 9.68 0.88 -13.11
CA GLU A 78 10.62 0.55 -12.03
C GLU A 78 10.26 1.29 -10.73
N GLU A 79 9.98 2.59 -10.80
CA GLU A 79 9.55 3.40 -9.66
C GLU A 79 8.25 2.85 -9.03
N VAL A 80 7.26 2.47 -9.85
CA VAL A 80 6.02 1.86 -9.37
C VAL A 80 6.28 0.51 -8.70
N ARG A 81 7.20 -0.30 -9.22
CA ARG A 81 7.55 -1.61 -8.64
C ARG A 81 8.19 -1.44 -7.27
N ASP A 82 9.12 -0.51 -7.13
CA ASP A 82 9.82 -0.25 -5.88
C ASP A 82 8.84 0.28 -4.80
N LEU A 83 7.93 1.18 -5.20
CA LEU A 83 6.84 1.66 -4.34
C LEU A 83 5.85 0.54 -3.96
N GLU A 84 5.56 -0.40 -4.85
CA GLU A 84 4.73 -1.57 -4.53
C GLU A 84 5.39 -2.47 -3.47
N GLU A 85 6.70 -2.68 -3.55
CA GLU A 85 7.45 -3.43 -2.54
C GLU A 85 7.45 -2.71 -1.18
N GLU A 86 7.64 -1.39 -1.18
CA GLU A 86 7.52 -0.58 0.03
C GLU A 86 6.11 -0.67 0.64
N LEU A 87 5.06 -0.58 -0.19
CA LEU A 87 3.68 -0.70 0.24
C LEU A 87 3.44 -2.05 0.94
N LYS A 88 3.84 -3.16 0.31
CA LYS A 88 3.69 -4.51 0.89
C LYS A 88 4.39 -4.65 2.24
N LYS A 89 5.58 -4.06 2.37
CA LYS A 89 6.33 -4.07 3.64
C LYS A 89 5.56 -3.35 4.73
N LYS A 90 5.06 -2.14 4.45
CA LYS A 90 4.29 -1.35 5.43
C LYS A 90 2.95 -1.99 5.81
N GLU A 91 2.27 -2.62 4.85
CA GLU A 91 1.06 -3.41 5.11
C GLU A 91 1.35 -4.57 6.07
N SER A 92 2.46 -5.29 5.83
CA SER A 92 2.90 -6.39 6.70
C SER A 92 3.27 -5.91 8.12
N GLU A 93 3.85 -4.72 8.26
CA GLU A 93 4.14 -4.11 9.56
C GLU A 93 2.85 -3.78 10.35
N ILE A 94 1.78 -3.32 9.69
CA ILE A 94 0.48 -3.11 10.36
C ILE A 94 -0.10 -4.44 10.84
N GLU A 95 -0.03 -5.47 10.01
CA GLU A 95 -0.53 -6.80 10.38
C GLU A 95 0.27 -7.40 11.54
N ALA A 96 1.59 -7.20 11.56
CA ALA A 96 2.43 -7.59 12.69
C ALA A 96 1.97 -6.92 14.00
N ILE A 97 1.78 -5.59 14.00
CA ILE A 97 1.31 -4.84 15.18
C ILE A 97 -0.05 -5.36 15.69
N ARG A 98 -0.95 -5.70 14.77
CA ARG A 98 -2.27 -6.30 15.11
C ARG A 98 -2.13 -7.71 15.70
N SER A 99 -1.20 -8.51 15.17
CA SER A 99 -0.99 -9.90 15.60
C SER A 99 -0.24 -10.05 16.93
N GLU A 100 0.63 -9.10 17.30
CA GLU A 100 1.40 -9.11 18.55
C GLU A 100 0.50 -9.19 19.79
N LYS A 101 -0.73 -8.68 19.72
CA LYS A 101 -1.68 -8.70 20.84
C LYS A 101 -2.51 -9.97 20.95
N HIS A 102 -2.71 -10.72 19.85
CA HIS A 102 -3.42 -12.01 19.92
C HIS A 102 -2.63 -13.09 20.68
N LYS A 103 -1.36 -12.82 21.05
CA LYS A 103 -0.48 -13.69 21.84
C LYS A 103 -0.20 -13.18 23.27
N GLY A 104 -0.99 -12.23 23.80
CA GLY A 104 -1.00 -11.84 25.23
C GLY A 104 -1.98 -12.70 26.06
N PRO A 105 -1.75 -12.88 27.38
CA PRO A 105 -1.72 -14.20 28.02
C PRO A 105 -3.12 -14.82 28.23
N GLN A 106 -3.44 -15.86 27.45
CA GLN A 106 -4.36 -16.93 27.85
C GLN A 106 -3.54 -18.20 28.13
N SER A 107 -2.84 -18.21 29.26
CA SER A 107 -2.33 -19.43 29.89
C SER A 107 -2.04 -19.17 31.37
N GLU A 108 -3.04 -18.66 32.09
CA GLU A 108 -3.19 -19.01 33.51
C GLU A 108 -4.30 -20.05 33.56
N GLU A 109 -3.90 -21.29 33.26
CA GLU A 109 -4.61 -22.48 33.65
C GLU A 109 -4.74 -22.46 35.17
N ASN A 110 -5.93 -22.10 35.61
CA ASN A 110 -6.42 -22.20 36.97
C ASN A 110 -6.22 -23.64 37.48
N PRO A 111 -5.36 -23.93 38.48
CA PRO A 111 -5.48 -25.18 39.21
C PRO A 111 -6.48 -24.95 40.34
N LYS A 112 -7.73 -25.37 40.13
CA LYS A 112 -8.58 -25.74 41.27
C LYS A 112 -7.90 -26.84 42.08
N LYS A 113 -7.77 -26.62 43.39
CA LYS A 113 -7.78 -27.55 44.55
C LYS A 113 -7.08 -26.80 45.70
N GLU A 114 -7.65 -26.60 46.88
CA GLU A 114 -8.46 -27.47 47.74
C GLU A 114 -9.70 -26.77 48.34
#